data_AF-A0A9P0PIL2-F1
#
_entry.id   AF-A0A9P0PIL2-F1
#
_cell.length_a   1.000
_cell.length_b   1.000
_cell.length_c   1.000
_cell.angle_alpha   90.00
_cell.angle_beta   90.00
_cell.angle_gamma   90.00
#
_symmetry.space_group_name_H-M   'P 1'
#
loop_
_entity.id
_entity.type
_entity.pdbx_description
1 polymer ?
#
loop_
_entity_poly.entity_id
_entity_poly.type
_entity_poly.pdbx_seq_one_letter_code
_entity_poly.pdbx_strand_id
1 'polypeptide(L)'
;MCSKWLECYAPPNIKQLEIIFPVVGHSFIPPDRVFGNIEKAIRKQEIISTPQRYIEHIEQYATVINMGVDVPVLDWKKESQNVLKPPGA
;
A
#
# COMPACT_ATOMS: atom_id res chain seq x y z
N MET A 1 20.20 15.21 5.43
CA MET A 1 20.96 15.26 6.71
C MET A 1 22.22 14.41 6.68
N CYS A 2 22.19 13.12 6.30
CA CYS A 2 23.43 12.31 6.17
C CYS A 2 24.45 12.88 5.17
N SER A 3 24.01 13.40 4.03
CA SER A 3 24.89 13.96 2.99
C SER A 3 25.75 15.13 3.49
N LYS A 4 25.19 16.04 4.29
CA LYS A 4 25.95 17.16 4.87
C LYS A 4 26.99 16.69 5.89
N TRP A 5 26.65 15.65 6.66
CA TRP A 5 27.59 15.08 7.62
C TRP A 5 28.78 14.40 6.92
N LEU A 6 28.50 13.63 5.87
CA LEU A 6 29.50 12.99 5.04
C LEU A 6 30.45 13.99 4.39
N GLU A 7 29.93 15.12 3.93
CA GLU A 7 30.73 16.15 3.27
C GLU A 7 31.61 16.95 4.24
N CYS A 8 31.08 17.30 5.43
CA CYS A 8 31.74 18.27 6.30
C CYS A 8 32.45 17.68 7.51
N TYR A 9 32.13 16.44 7.91
CA TYR A 9 32.60 15.89 9.19
C TYR A 9 33.11 14.45 9.08
N ALA A 10 32.81 13.75 8.00
CA ALA A 10 33.19 12.36 7.87
C ALA A 10 34.66 12.19 7.42
N PRO A 11 35.36 11.17 7.92
CA PRO A 11 36.68 10.81 7.43
C PRO A 11 36.69 10.50 5.92
N PRO A 12 37.74 10.91 5.18
CA PRO A 12 37.79 10.78 3.72
C PRO A 12 37.96 9.34 3.22
N ASN A 13 38.27 8.39 4.11
CA ASN A 13 38.52 6.98 3.81
C ASN A 13 37.29 6.08 3.94
N ILE A 14 36.10 6.64 4.18
CA ILE A 14 34.86 5.86 4.22
C ILE A 14 34.51 5.38 2.81
N LYS A 15 34.47 4.06 2.64
CA LYS A 15 34.13 3.40 1.35
C LYS A 15 32.72 2.85 1.30
N GLN A 16 32.11 2.60 2.46
CA GLN A 16 30.79 2.00 2.57
C GLN A 16 30.05 2.62 3.74
N LEU A 17 28.77 2.92 3.53
CA LEU A 17 27.84 3.41 4.53
C LEU A 17 26.67 2.45 4.59
N GLU A 18 26.40 1.89 5.77
CA GLU A 18 25.21 1.08 6.02
C GLU A 18 24.27 1.87 6.92
N ILE A 19 23.04 2.09 6.45
CA ILE A 19 22.02 2.80 7.21
C ILE A 19 21.02 1.76 7.71
N ILE A 20 21.07 1.48 9.01
CA ILE A 20 20.15 0.55 9.67
C ILE A 20 19.03 1.37 10.31
N PHE A 21 17.80 1.14 9.86
CA PHE A 21 16.61 1.68 10.50
C PHE A 21 16.10 0.64 11.51
N PRO A 22 16.07 0.94 12.82
CA PRO A 22 15.50 0.02 13.80
C PRO A 22 14.00 -0.17 13.53
N VAL A 23 13.59 -1.42 13.29
CA VAL A 23 12.22 -1.87 13.02
C VAL A 23 11.40 -1.81 14.33
N VAL A 24 10.10 -1.48 14.47
CA VAL A 24 8.93 -1.11 13.63
C VAL A 24 8.13 -0.06 14.43
N GLY A 25 7.43 0.88 13.76
CA GLY A 25 6.48 1.78 14.43
C GLY A 25 6.21 3.12 13.73
N HIS A 26 7.08 3.51 12.79
CA HIS A 26 6.89 4.68 11.93
C HIS A 26 7.00 4.21 10.49
N SER A 27 5.83 3.94 9.91
CA SER A 27 5.60 3.21 8.66
C SER A 27 6.47 3.73 7.51
N PHE A 28 7.56 3.01 7.27
CA PHE A 28 8.30 3.08 6.01
C PHE A 28 8.38 1.67 5.43
N ILE A 29 7.24 0.98 5.44
CA ILE A 29 7.07 -0.33 4.84
C ILE A 29 7.03 -0.11 3.32
N PRO A 30 7.59 -0.99 2.47
CA PRO A 30 7.51 -0.84 1.02
C PRO A 30 6.13 -0.46 0.44
N PRO A 31 4.98 -0.91 0.99
CA PRO A 31 3.66 -0.44 0.59
C PRO A 31 3.42 1.06 0.80
N ASP A 32 4.04 1.69 1.80
CA ASP A 32 3.88 3.14 2.05
C ASP A 32 4.43 3.97 0.89
N ARG A 33 5.50 3.48 0.25
CA ARG A 33 6.04 4.08 -0.98
C ARG A 33 5.05 3.94 -2.14
N VAL A 34 4.37 2.81 -2.25
CA VAL A 34 3.34 2.57 -3.26
C VAL A 34 2.16 3.52 -3.06
N PHE A 35 1.65 3.64 -1.83
CA PHE A 35 0.59 4.60 -1.48
C PHE A 35 1.00 6.05 -1.78
N GLY A 36 2.21 6.45 -1.39
CA GLY A 36 2.71 7.80 -1.66
C GLY A 36 2.88 8.10 -3.16
N ASN A 37 3.19 7.09 -3.99
CA ASN A 37 3.27 7.24 -5.44
C ASN A 37 1.87 7.41 -6.06
N ILE A 38 0.91 6.59 -5.61
CA ILE A 38 -0.50 6.67 -6.03
C ILE A 38 -1.07 8.04 -5.66
N GLU A 39 -0.88 8.50 -4.42
CA GLU A 39 -1.36 9.80 -3.95
C GLU A 39 -0.78 10.96 -4.79
N LYS A 40 0.54 10.92 -5.07
CA LYS A 40 1.19 11.91 -5.95
C LYS A 40 0.63 11.90 -7.36
N ALA A 41 0.26 10.73 -7.90
CA ALA A 41 -0.33 10.62 -9.24
C ALA A 41 -1.75 11.17 -9.26
N ILE A 42 -2.57 10.81 -8.27
CA ILE A 42 -3.96 11.29 -8.12
C ILE A 42 -3.99 12.80 -7.93
N ARG A 43 -3.11 13.39 -7.09
CA ARG A 43 -3.08 14.83 -6.83
C ARG A 43 -2.75 15.69 -8.05
N LYS A 44 -2.18 15.12 -9.10
CA LYS A 44 -1.94 15.82 -10.39
C LYS A 44 -3.18 15.90 -11.27
N GLN A 45 -4.21 15.10 -10.99
CA GLN A 45 -5.48 15.17 -11.69
C GLN A 45 -6.39 16.17 -10.97
N GLU A 46 -6.78 17.25 -11.66
CA GLU A 46 -7.72 18.23 -11.09
C GLU A 46 -9.11 17.63 -10.85
N ILE A 47 -9.54 16.73 -11.75
CA ILE A 47 -10.86 16.08 -11.69
C ILE A 47 -10.72 14.62 -12.08
N ILE A 48 -11.31 13.73 -11.28
CA ILE A 48 -11.52 12.33 -11.63
C ILE A 48 -13.00 12.13 -11.91
N SER A 49 -13.35 12.00 -13.19
CA SER A 49 -14.72 11.93 -13.69
C SER A 49 -15.35 10.55 -13.61
N THR A 50 -14.56 9.48 -13.51
CA THR A 50 -15.05 8.09 -13.48
C THR A 50 -14.33 7.25 -12.42
N PRO A 51 -15.03 6.29 -11.80
CA PRO A 51 -14.41 5.35 -10.86
C PRO A 51 -13.27 4.53 -11.49
N GLN A 52 -13.40 4.18 -12.78
CA GLN A 52 -12.39 3.41 -13.51
C GLN A 52 -11.02 4.08 -13.50
N ARG A 53 -11.00 5.42 -13.55
CA ARG A 53 -9.76 6.18 -13.55
C ARG A 53 -8.95 6.02 -12.26
N TYR A 54 -9.61 5.77 -11.12
CA TYR A 54 -8.91 5.44 -9.88
C TYR A 54 -8.21 4.09 -9.99
N ILE A 55 -8.89 3.09 -10.57
CA ILE A 55 -8.33 1.76 -10.78
C ILE A 55 -7.09 1.86 -11.68
N GLU A 56 -7.19 2.56 -12.81
CA GLU A 56 -6.07 2.79 -13.73
C GLU A 56 -4.86 3.45 -13.04
N HIS A 57 -5.09 4.41 -12.14
CA HIS A 57 -4.01 5.05 -11.38
C HIS A 57 -3.37 4.14 -10.33
N ILE A 58 -4.15 3.25 -9.71
CA ILE A 58 -3.64 2.29 -8.72
C ILE A 58 -2.86 1.17 -9.42
N GLU A 59 -3.35 0.68 -10.56
CA GLU A 59 -2.72 -0.37 -11.39
C GLU A 59 -1.29 -0.02 -11.84
N GLN A 60 -0.99 1.27 -12.00
CA GLN A 60 0.36 1.76 -12.36
C GLN A 60 1.42 1.46 -11.30
N TYR A 61 1.02 1.30 -10.03
CA TYR A 61 1.95 1.19 -8.90
C TYR A 61 1.72 -0.06 -8.04
N ALA A 62 0.57 -0.73 -8.21
CA ALA A 62 0.18 -1.92 -7.46
C ALA A 62 -0.60 -2.89 -8.34
N THR A 63 -0.59 -4.17 -7.98
CA THR A 63 -1.52 -5.14 -8.56
C THR A 63 -2.92 -4.90 -8.01
N VAL A 64 -3.88 -4.62 -8.88
CA VAL A 64 -5.30 -4.50 -8.51
C VAL A 64 -5.95 -5.87 -8.59
N ILE A 65 -6.74 -6.20 -7.56
CA ILE A 65 -7.56 -7.39 -7.48
C ILE A 65 -9.00 -6.92 -7.33
N ASN A 66 -9.82 -7.16 -8.35
CA ASN A 66 -11.20 -6.67 -8.40
C ASN A 66 -12.12 -7.58 -7.62
N MET A 67 -12.73 -7.04 -6.56
CA MET A 67 -13.73 -7.74 -5.78
C MET A 67 -14.96 -8.06 -6.64
N GLY A 68 -15.44 -9.31 -6.59
CA GLY A 68 -16.57 -9.80 -7.38
C GLY A 68 -16.21 -10.28 -8.79
N VAL A 69 -15.00 -9.98 -9.28
CA VAL A 69 -14.49 -10.46 -10.59
C VAL A 69 -13.35 -11.45 -10.35
N ASP A 70 -12.26 -10.97 -9.77
CA ASP A 70 -11.08 -11.79 -9.47
C ASP A 70 -11.25 -12.58 -8.16
N VAL A 71 -12.00 -12.00 -7.22
CA VAL A 71 -12.30 -12.61 -5.92
C VAL A 71 -13.80 -12.79 -5.77
N PRO A 72 -14.31 -14.02 -5.63
CA PRO A 72 -15.74 -14.25 -5.46
C PRO A 72 -16.24 -13.64 -4.15
N VAL A 73 -17.34 -12.89 -4.22
CA VAL A 73 -18.03 -12.37 -3.05
C VAL A 73 -19.04 -13.41 -2.58
N LEU A 74 -18.73 -14.06 -1.46
CA LEU A 74 -19.58 -15.10 -0.88
C LEU A 74 -20.59 -14.49 0.11
N ASP A 75 -21.81 -15.03 0.13
CA ASP A 75 -22.85 -14.62 1.06
C ASP A 75 -22.71 -15.39 2.38
N TRP A 76 -22.05 -14.76 3.35
CA TRP A 76 -21.85 -15.35 4.67
C TRP A 76 -23.16 -15.67 5.38
N LYS A 77 -24.23 -14.88 5.16
CA LYS A 77 -25.51 -15.06 5.84
C LYS A 77 -26.19 -16.31 5.32
N LYS A 78 -26.19 -16.51 4.01
CA LYS A 78 -26.68 -17.74 3.38
C LYS A 78 -25.88 -18.95 3.84
N GLU A 79 -24.55 -18.89 3.81
CA GLU A 79 -23.71 -20.02 4.23
C GLU A 79 -23.84 -20.33 5.73
N SER A 80 -24.07 -19.30 6.56
CA SER A 80 -24.27 -19.51 8.00
C SER A 80 -25.52 -20.34 8.30
N GLN A 81 -26.55 -20.31 7.45
CA GLN A 81 -27.77 -21.11 7.63
C GLN A 81 -27.52 -22.62 7.43
N ASN A 82 -26.46 -22.99 6.70
CA ASN A 82 -26.07 -24.38 6.50
C ASN A 82 -25.34 -24.96 7.72
N VAL A 83 -24.78 -24.09 8.58
CA VAL A 83 -23.96 -24.47 9.74
C VAL A 83 -24.71 -24.26 11.05
N LEU A 84 -25.47 -23.17 11.16
CA LEU A 84 -26.19 -22.79 12.37
C LEU A 84 -27.52 -23.53 12.44
N LYS A 85 -27.85 -24.05 13.63
CA LYS A 85 -29.14 -24.69 13.86
C LYS A 85 -30.28 -23.69 13.65
N PRO A 86 -31.39 -24.11 13.02
CA PRO A 86 -32.54 -23.24 12.84
C PRO A 86 -33.10 -22.81 14.21
N PRO A 87 -33.51 -21.54 14.36
CA PRO A 87 -34.14 -21.09 15.60
C PRO A 87 -35.45 -21.85 15.83
N GLY A 88 -35.53 -22.60 16.94
CA GLY A 88 -36.74 -23.32 17.35
C GLY A 88 -36.83 -24.80 16.95
N ALA A 89 -35.71 -25.43 16.55
CA ALA A 89 -35.58 -26.89 16.46
C ALA A 89 -35.07 -27.51 17.77
#